data_AF-A0A7V0JAM9-F1
#
_entry.id   AF-A0A7V0JAM9-F1
#
_cell.length_a   1.000
_cell.length_b   1.000
_cell.length_c   1.000
_cell.angle_alpha   90.00
_cell.angle_beta   90.00
_cell.angle_gamma   90.00
#
_symmetry.space_group_name_H-M   'P 1'
#
loop_
_entity.id
_entity.type
_entity.pdbx_description
1 polymer ?
#
loop_
_entity_poly.entity_id
_entity_poly.type
_entity_poly.pdbx_seq_one_letter_code
_entity_poly.pdbx_strand_id
1 'polypeptide(L)'
;DTLLTLAEQEVKRATDYYEFTSLINRGFTYEQKVKVVEHLWEVAFADDTLDKYEEHMVRRIADLIYVSHKDFIEAKLRARSKK
;
A
#
# COMPACT_ATOMS: atom_id res chain seq x y z
N ASP A 1 12.95 2.34 -26.79
CA ASP A 1 13.47 2.69 -25.44
C ASP A 1 12.44 2.71 -24.31
N THR A 2 11.15 2.96 -24.57
CA THR A 2 10.11 3.07 -23.52
C THR A 2 9.92 1.84 -22.63
N LEU A 3 10.09 0.61 -23.17
CA LEU A 3 9.95 -0.62 -22.38
C LEU A 3 11.08 -0.82 -21.35
N LEU A 4 12.30 -0.41 -21.69
CA LEU A 4 13.45 -0.56 -20.79
C LEU A 4 13.31 0.40 -19.60
N THR A 5 12.93 1.66 -19.88
CA THR A 5 12.66 2.66 -18.84
C THR A 5 11.52 2.25 -17.91
N LEU A 6 10.44 1.68 -18.45
CA LEU A 6 9.34 1.14 -17.63
C LEU A 6 9.82 -0.02 -16.75
N ALA A 7 10.61 -0.93 -17.30
CA ALA A 7 11.16 -2.04 -16.53
C ALA A 7 12.08 -1.55 -15.39
N GLU A 8 12.94 -0.56 -15.65
CA GLU A 8 13.81 0.05 -14.63
C GLU A 8 13.01 0.74 -13.53
N GLN A 9 11.93 1.46 -13.88
CA GLN A 9 11.04 2.10 -12.91
C GLN A 9 10.32 1.08 -12.03
N GLU A 10 9.84 -0.02 -12.61
CA GLU A 10 9.17 -1.08 -11.87
C GLU A 10 10.13 -1.84 -10.94
N VAL A 11 11.37 -2.10 -11.39
CA VAL A 11 12.43 -2.69 -10.54
C VAL A 11 12.79 -1.76 -9.38
N LYS A 12 12.88 -0.46 -9.64
CA LYS A 12 13.15 0.53 -8.60
C LYS A 12 12.02 0.59 -7.57
N ARG A 13 10.77 0.67 -8.02
CA ARG A 13 9.58 0.65 -7.14
C ARG A 13 9.50 -0.63 -6.32
N ALA A 14 9.78 -1.78 -6.93
CA ALA A 14 9.81 -3.05 -6.22
C ALA A 14 10.87 -3.06 -5.12
N THR A 15 12.07 -2.55 -5.41
CA THR A 15 13.15 -2.41 -4.42
C THR A 15 12.74 -1.49 -3.26
N ASP A 16 12.16 -0.32 -3.57
CA ASP A 16 11.70 0.64 -2.57
C ASP A 16 10.62 0.05 -1.64
N TYR A 17 9.63 -0.67 -2.20
CA TYR A 17 8.63 -1.35 -1.39
C TYR A 17 9.24 -2.41 -0.50
N TYR A 18 10.22 -3.20 -0.98
CA TYR A 18 10.84 -4.24 -0.18
C TYR A 18 11.60 -3.69 1.03
N GLU A 19 12.39 -2.63 0.86
CA GLU A 19 13.11 -2.01 1.99
C GLU A 19 12.15 -1.43 3.02
N PHE A 20 11.13 -0.69 2.56
CA PHE A 20 10.12 -0.08 3.43
C PHE A 20 9.29 -1.13 4.19
N THR A 21 8.77 -2.13 3.48
CA THR A 21 7.93 -3.17 4.07
C THR A 21 8.73 -4.09 5.00
N SER A 22 10.02 -4.29 4.74
CA SER A 22 10.94 -4.99 5.64
C SER A 22 11.14 -4.26 6.97
N LEU A 23 11.19 -2.93 6.97
CA LEU A 23 11.25 -2.13 8.21
C LEU A 23 9.93 -2.25 9.00
N ILE A 24 8.79 -2.14 8.33
CA ILE A 24 7.47 -2.34 8.95
C ILE A 24 7.37 -3.75 9.55
N ASN A 25 7.75 -4.77 8.79
CA ASN A 25 7.65 -6.15 9.26
C ASN A 25 8.49 -6.44 10.51
N ARG A 26 9.62 -5.76 10.67
CA ARG A 26 10.51 -5.90 11.84
C ARG A 26 10.07 -5.07 13.04
N GLY A 27 9.50 -3.89 12.82
CA GLY A 27 9.24 -2.91 13.88
C GLY A 27 7.78 -2.77 14.33
N PHE A 28 6.81 -3.28 13.56
CA PHE A 28 5.39 -3.01 13.78
C PHE A 28 4.64 -4.26 14.26
N THR A 29 3.77 -4.08 15.25
CA THR A 29 2.75 -5.07 15.60
C THR A 29 1.73 -5.21 14.47
N TYR A 30 0.95 -6.29 14.49
CA TYR A 30 -0.08 -6.51 13.47
C TYR A 30 -1.07 -5.34 13.39
N GLU A 31 -1.52 -4.83 14.53
CA GLU A 31 -2.46 -3.71 14.62
C GLU A 31 -1.86 -2.44 14.02
N GLN A 32 -0.57 -2.20 14.24
CA GLN A 32 0.13 -1.07 13.63
C GLN A 32 0.24 -1.24 12.11
N LYS A 33 0.45 -2.46 11.60
CA LYS A 33 0.44 -2.73 10.16
C LYS A 33 -0.93 -2.46 9.54
N VAL A 34 -2.01 -2.86 10.20
CA VAL A 34 -3.39 -2.55 9.78
C VAL A 34 -3.60 -1.02 9.73
N LYS A 35 -3.08 -0.27 10.70
CA LYS A 35 -3.12 1.21 10.67
C LYS A 35 -2.33 1.81 9.51
N VAL A 36 -1.18 1.25 9.15
CA VAL A 36 -0.44 1.68 7.96
C VAL A 36 -1.28 1.52 6.70
N VAL A 37 -1.96 0.38 6.54
CA VAL A 37 -2.87 0.15 5.39
C VAL A 37 -4.04 1.15 5.39
N GLU A 38 -4.58 1.49 6.55
CA GLU A 38 -5.63 2.51 6.68
C GLU A 38 -5.13 3.90 6.26
N HIS A 39 -3.93 4.32 6.68
CA HIS A 39 -3.34 5.60 6.25
C HIS A 39 -3.04 5.63 4.75
N LEU A 40 -2.60 4.51 4.16
CA LEU A 40 -2.41 4.43 2.72
C LEU A 40 -3.74 4.62 1.97
N TRP A 41 -4.84 4.12 2.51
CA TRP A 41 -6.17 4.39 1.97
C TRP A 41 -6.59 5.84 2.13
N GLU A 42 -6.31 6.47 3.27
CA GLU A 42 -6.59 7.90 3.48
C GLU A 42 -5.87 8.77 2.44
N VAL A 43 -4.61 8.45 2.13
CA VAL A 43 -3.85 9.15 1.07
C VAL A 43 -4.44 8.87 -0.31
N ALA A 44 -4.74 7.61 -0.64
CA ALA A 44 -5.33 7.25 -1.94
C ALA A 44 -6.75 7.84 -2.14
N PHE A 45 -7.47 8.14 -1.06
CA PHE A 45 -8.75 8.85 -1.13
C PHE A 45 -8.62 10.37 -1.07
N ALA A 46 -7.43 10.91 -0.79
CA ALA A 46 -7.22 12.35 -0.70
C ALA A 46 -7.40 13.01 -2.07
N ASP A 47 -6.99 12.33 -3.13
CA ASP A 47 -7.27 12.73 -4.50
C ASP A 47 -8.73 12.37 -4.86
N ASP A 48 -9.39 13.24 -5.63
CA ASP A 48 -10.83 13.08 -5.95
C ASP A 48 -11.14 11.87 -6.83
N THR A 49 -10.13 11.14 -7.29
CA THR A 49 -10.30 9.95 -8.12
C THR A 49 -9.37 8.84 -7.63
N LEU A 50 -9.91 7.86 -6.91
CA LEU A 50 -9.19 6.62 -6.65
C LEU A 50 -9.00 5.87 -7.97
N ASP A 51 -7.77 5.74 -8.44
CA ASP A 51 -7.47 5.00 -9.66
C ASP A 51 -7.02 3.55 -9.38
N LYS A 52 -6.90 2.76 -10.45
CA LYS A 52 -6.51 1.34 -10.36
C LYS A 52 -5.06 1.14 -9.90
N TYR A 53 -4.18 2.12 -10.15
CA TYR A 53 -2.78 2.07 -9.75
C TYR A 53 -2.64 2.30 -8.25
N GLU A 54 -3.42 3.21 -7.67
CA GLU A 54 -3.45 3.46 -6.23
C GLU A 54 -3.97 2.25 -5.47
N GLU A 55 -5.13 1.70 -5.86
CA GLU A 55 -5.66 0.49 -5.24
C GLU A 55 -4.68 -0.69 -5.36
N HIS A 56 -4.02 -0.83 -6.52
CA HIS A 56 -2.99 -1.84 -6.71
C HIS A 56 -1.79 -1.61 -5.79
N MET A 57 -1.32 -0.37 -5.62
CA MET A 57 -0.22 -0.04 -4.71
C MET A 57 -0.56 -0.39 -3.26
N VAL A 58 -1.72 0.05 -2.76
CA VAL A 58 -2.14 -0.23 -1.37
C VAL A 58 -2.29 -1.74 -1.16
N ARG A 59 -2.83 -2.46 -2.16
CA ARG A 59 -2.90 -3.93 -2.14
C ARG A 59 -1.51 -4.57 -2.02
N ARG A 60 -0.57 -4.18 -2.89
CA ARG A 60 0.78 -4.74 -2.90
C ARG A 60 1.51 -4.50 -1.58
N ILE A 61 1.38 -3.32 -1.00
CA ILE A 61 1.99 -3.01 0.30
C ILE A 61 1.36 -3.87 1.40
N ALA A 62 0.03 -3.99 1.44
CA ALA A 62 -0.67 -4.81 2.43
C ALA A 62 -0.23 -6.29 2.38
N ASP A 63 -0.08 -6.84 1.17
CA ASP A 63 0.41 -8.21 0.97
C ASP A 63 1.85 -8.37 1.49
N LEU A 64 2.73 -7.41 1.21
CA LEU A 64 4.14 -7.43 1.63
C LEU A 64 4.31 -7.30 3.15
N ILE A 65 3.39 -6.63 3.85
CA ILE A 65 3.42 -6.51 5.32
C ILE A 65 2.53 -7.55 6.02
N TYR A 66 2.01 -8.52 5.27
CA TYR A 66 1.20 -9.64 5.78
C TYR A 66 -0.10 -9.21 6.48
N VAL A 67 -0.77 -8.17 6.00
CA VAL A 67 -2.11 -7.79 6.46
C VAL A 67 -3.15 -8.67 5.77
N SER A 68 -4.09 -9.22 6.56
CA SER A 68 -5.12 -10.10 6.02
C SER A 68 -6.04 -9.37 5.01
N HIS A 69 -6.58 -10.10 4.05
CA HIS A 69 -7.55 -9.52 3.10
C HIS A 69 -8.77 -8.90 3.82
N LYS A 70 -9.22 -9.52 4.92
CA LYS A 70 -10.31 -9.01 5.73
C LYS A 70 -9.96 -7.63 6.29
N ASP A 71 -8.83 -7.52 6.98
CA ASP A 71 -8.41 -6.27 7.63
C ASP A 71 -8.09 -5.17 6.61
N PHE A 72 -7.62 -5.56 5.43
CA PHE A 72 -7.45 -4.65 4.30
C PHE A 72 -8.78 -4.02 3.87
N ILE A 73 -9.84 -4.82 3.72
CA ILE A 73 -11.17 -4.33 3.32
C ILE A 73 -11.76 -3.46 4.44
N GLU A 74 -11.63 -3.87 5.69
CA GLU A 74 -12.08 -3.08 6.82
C GLU A 74 -11.34 -1.74 6.92
N ALA A 75 -10.02 -1.71 6.69
CA ALA A 75 -9.23 -0.48 6.62
C ALA A 75 -9.71 0.45 5.49
N LYS A 76 -10.01 -0.09 4.30
CA LYS A 76 -10.60 0.68 3.18
C LYS A 76 -11.92 1.34 3.59
N LEU A 77 -12.79 0.58 4.26
CA LEU A 77 -14.08 1.08 4.72
C LEU A 77 -13.94 2.17 5.80
N ARG A 78 -13.04 1.99 6.76
CA ARG A 78 -12.74 2.99 7.81
C ARG A 78 -12.20 4.29 7.20
N ALA A 79 -11.22 4.20 6.31
CA ALA A 79 -10.65 5.37 5.64
C ALA A 79 -11.72 6.13 4.83
N ARG A 80 -12.57 5.41 4.08
CA ARG A 80 -13.67 6.03 3.32
C ARG A 80 -14.69 6.73 4.22
N SER A 81 -14.95 6.24 5.43
CA SER A 81 -15.88 6.88 6.37
C SER A 81 -15.32 8.14 7.06
N LYS A 82 -14.02 8.42 6.94
CA LYS A 82 -13.39 9.61 7.49
C LYS A 82 -13.39 10.82 6.52
N LYS A 83 -13.65 10.57 5.23
CA LYS A 83 -13.84 11.60 4.20
C LYS A 83 -15.30 12.04 4.19
#